data_AF-A0A7K1TK76-F1
#
_entry.id   AF-A0A7K1TK76-F1
#
_cell.length_a   1.000
_cell.length_b   1.000
_cell.length_c   1.000
_cell.angle_alpha   90.00
_cell.angle_beta   90.00
_cell.angle_gamma   90.00
#
_symmetry.space_group_name_H-M   'P 1'
#
loop_
_entity.id
_entity.type
_entity.pdbx_description
1 polymer ?
#
loop_
_entity_poly.entity_id
_entity_poly.type
_entity_poly.pdbx_seq_one_letter_code
_entity_poly.pdbx_strand_id
1 'polypeptide(L)'
;MIQVLVNGQQLLIPSDAEWAEILRGGELNGRQTSATFLWSVQRCLPVVAQYAELSLTILDLDGCHFFTKVFLGVADYKQRVFLEELQCIVCNWSGWTADPLVEDNYIGLPWDLVLPLIQKAMTFPLSPCPTCGAKLPRRHPIWVAY
;
A
#
# COMPACT_ATOMS: atom_id res chain seq x y z
N MET A 1 -16.65 6.80 -7.07
CA MET A 1 -15.19 6.72 -7.15
C MET A 1 -14.66 8.13 -7.31
N ILE A 2 -13.70 8.53 -6.49
CA ILE A 2 -13.08 9.86 -6.60
C ILE A 2 -11.66 9.72 -7.15
N GLN A 3 -11.22 10.75 -7.86
CA GLN A 3 -9.85 10.85 -8.35
C GLN A 3 -9.06 11.77 -7.42
N VAL A 4 -7.83 11.38 -7.10
CA VAL A 4 -6.92 12.15 -6.26
C VAL A 4 -5.55 12.22 -6.90
N LEU A 5 -4.83 13.33 -6.68
CA LEU A 5 -3.43 13.48 -7.07
C LEU A 5 -2.56 13.29 -5.82
N VAL A 6 -1.78 12.20 -5.77
CA VAL A 6 -0.88 11.91 -4.65
C VAL A 6 0.52 11.65 -5.16
N ASN A 7 1.48 12.43 -4.65
CA ASN A 7 2.88 12.39 -5.04
C ASN A 7 3.07 12.53 -6.57
N GLY A 8 2.28 13.41 -7.20
CA GLY A 8 2.33 13.64 -8.65
C GLY A 8 1.66 12.57 -9.50
N GLN A 9 1.00 11.55 -8.91
CA GLN A 9 0.27 10.52 -9.65
C GLN A 9 -1.23 10.59 -9.41
N GLN A 10 -2.01 10.48 -10.48
CA GLN A 10 -3.46 10.38 -10.41
C GLN A 10 -3.86 8.97 -10.00
N LEU A 11 -4.71 8.88 -8.98
CA LEU A 11 -5.16 7.63 -8.38
C LEU A 11 -6.67 7.67 -8.18
N LEU A 12 -7.29 6.51 -8.21
CA LEU A 12 -8.71 6.32 -7.96
C LEU A 12 -8.92 5.81 -6.53
N ILE A 13 -9.91 6.36 -5.84
CA ILE A 13 -10.37 5.86 -4.54
C ILE A 13 -11.81 5.35 -4.72
N PRO A 14 -11.99 4.02 -4.78
CA PRO A 14 -13.31 3.42 -4.75
C PRO A 14 -13.94 3.55 -3.35
N SER A 15 -15.26 3.71 -3.31
CA SER A 15 -16.07 3.51 -2.12
C SER A 15 -16.21 2.01 -1.79
N ASP A 16 -16.72 1.70 -0.60
CA ASP A 16 -16.96 0.31 -0.17
C ASP A 16 -17.87 -0.46 -1.14
N ALA A 17 -18.91 0.20 -1.64
CA ALA A 17 -19.82 -0.38 -2.64
C ALA A 17 -19.10 -0.70 -3.95
N GLU A 18 -18.23 0.22 -4.41
CA GLU A 18 -17.46 0.03 -5.64
C GLU A 18 -16.40 -1.05 -5.48
N TRP A 19 -15.74 -1.15 -4.32
CA TRP A 19 -14.84 -2.27 -4.04
C TRP A 19 -15.57 -3.61 -4.09
N ALA A 20 -16.77 -3.69 -3.52
CA ALA A 20 -17.59 -4.90 -3.56
C ALA A 20 -18.01 -5.28 -4.99
N GLU A 21 -18.27 -4.30 -5.85
CA GLU A 21 -18.57 -4.53 -7.26
C GLU A 21 -17.34 -4.99 -8.04
N ILE A 22 -16.19 -4.33 -7.88
CA ILE A 22 -14.92 -4.70 -8.53
C ILE A 22 -14.55 -6.15 -8.18
N LEU A 23 -14.62 -6.51 -6.90
CA LEU A 23 -14.27 -7.86 -6.43
C LEU A 23 -15.23 -8.95 -6.94
N ARG A 24 -16.50 -8.59 -7.16
CA ARG A 24 -17.53 -9.54 -7.63
C ARG A 24 -17.51 -9.70 -9.14
N GLY A 25 -17.41 -8.60 -9.88
CA GLY A 25 -17.48 -8.58 -11.34
C GLY A 25 -16.12 -8.77 -12.02
N GLY A 26 -15.02 -8.54 -11.30
CA GLY A 26 -13.68 -8.57 -11.90
C GLY A 26 -13.44 -7.41 -12.87
N GLU A 27 -14.24 -6.35 -12.80
CA GLU A 27 -14.22 -5.22 -13.74
C GLU A 27 -14.07 -3.88 -13.02
N LEU A 28 -13.40 -2.93 -13.69
CA LEU A 28 -13.29 -1.54 -13.26
C LEU A 28 -13.59 -0.62 -14.45
N ASN A 29 -14.64 0.20 -14.34
CA ASN A 29 -15.11 1.09 -15.41
C ASN A 29 -15.32 0.35 -16.74
N GLY A 30 -15.97 -0.82 -16.69
CA GLY A 30 -16.28 -1.66 -17.87
C GLY A 30 -15.07 -2.37 -18.49
N ARG A 31 -13.91 -2.37 -17.82
CA ARG A 31 -12.70 -3.07 -18.27
C ARG A 31 -12.37 -4.21 -17.32
N GLN A 32 -11.97 -5.34 -17.88
CA GLN A 32 -11.54 -6.51 -17.13
C GLN A 32 -10.26 -6.20 -16.33
N THR A 33 -10.25 -6.61 -15.07
CA THR A 33 -9.09 -6.51 -14.19
C THR A 33 -8.24 -7.78 -14.27
N SER A 34 -6.95 -7.69 -13.91
CA SER A 34 -6.10 -8.87 -13.86
C SER A 34 -6.34 -9.69 -12.58
N ALA A 35 -6.09 -11.01 -12.64
CA ALA A 35 -6.14 -11.87 -11.47
C ALA A 35 -5.18 -11.38 -10.36
N THR A 36 -4.00 -10.88 -10.74
CA THR A 36 -3.02 -10.31 -9.80
C THR A 36 -3.57 -9.06 -9.10
N PHE A 37 -4.28 -8.18 -9.82
CA PHE A 37 -4.92 -7.02 -9.23
C PHE A 37 -5.98 -7.45 -8.21
N LEU A 38 -6.88 -8.37 -8.59
CA LEU A 38 -7.93 -8.85 -7.69
C LEU A 38 -7.36 -9.53 -6.44
N TRP A 39 -6.32 -10.36 -6.60
CA TRP A 39 -5.63 -10.98 -5.48
C TRP A 39 -5.02 -9.93 -4.54
N SER A 40 -4.39 -8.88 -5.09
CA SER A 40 -3.84 -7.78 -4.30
C SER A 40 -4.93 -7.03 -3.51
N VAL A 41 -6.07 -6.73 -4.14
CA VAL A 41 -7.21 -6.09 -3.47
C VAL A 41 -7.77 -6.98 -2.36
N GLN A 42 -8.04 -8.27 -2.65
CA GLN A 42 -8.55 -9.24 -1.67
C GLN A 42 -7.64 -9.36 -0.44
N ARG A 43 -6.33 -9.27 -0.66
CA ARG A 43 -5.33 -9.34 0.41
C ARG A 43 -5.22 -8.03 1.21
N CYS A 44 -5.19 -6.87 0.54
CA CYS A 44 -4.94 -5.58 1.20
C CYS A 44 -6.19 -4.94 1.79
N LEU A 45 -7.35 -5.07 1.15
CA LEU A 45 -8.57 -4.36 1.53
C LEU A 45 -9.02 -4.67 2.98
N PRO A 46 -9.03 -5.94 3.45
CA PRO A 46 -9.39 -6.24 4.84
C PRO A 46 -8.46 -5.60 5.86
N VAL A 47 -7.16 -5.52 5.55
CA VAL A 47 -6.15 -4.89 6.42
C VAL A 47 -6.38 -3.39 6.46
N VAL A 48 -6.50 -2.75 5.30
CA VAL A 48 -6.70 -1.30 5.20
C VAL A 48 -8.00 -0.88 5.90
N ALA A 49 -9.07 -1.68 5.83
CA ALA A 49 -10.32 -1.39 6.52
C ALA A 49 -10.21 -1.42 8.06
N GLN A 50 -9.19 -2.10 8.61
CA GLN A 50 -8.98 -2.20 10.06
C GLN A 50 -8.20 -1.01 10.64
N TYR A 51 -7.40 -0.31 9.83
CA TYR A 51 -6.48 0.74 10.29
C TYR A 51 -6.77 2.06 9.58
N ALA A 52 -7.26 3.05 10.33
CA ALA A 52 -7.69 4.34 9.79
C ALA A 52 -6.56 5.16 9.15
N GLU A 53 -5.31 4.90 9.53
CA GLU A 53 -4.13 5.49 8.93
C GLU A 53 -3.79 4.90 7.55
N LEU A 54 -4.35 3.75 7.19
CA LEU A 54 -4.13 3.12 5.89
C LEU A 54 -5.21 3.52 4.89
N SER A 55 -4.83 3.58 3.62
CA SER A 55 -5.77 3.74 2.51
C SER A 55 -5.33 2.95 1.30
N LEU A 56 -6.31 2.39 0.57
CA LEU A 56 -6.09 1.61 -0.64
C LEU A 56 -6.64 2.40 -1.82
N THR A 57 -5.80 2.59 -2.84
CA THR A 57 -6.16 3.30 -4.06
C THR A 57 -5.81 2.45 -5.28
N ILE A 58 -6.34 2.83 -6.44
CA ILE A 58 -6.04 2.19 -7.72
C ILE A 58 -5.28 3.18 -8.60
N LEU A 59 -4.14 2.74 -9.15
CA LEU A 59 -3.51 3.34 -10.30
C LEU A 59 -4.10 2.69 -11.56
N ASP A 60 -4.66 3.50 -12.44
CA ASP A 60 -5.00 3.11 -13.82
C ASP A 60 -3.85 3.53 -14.73
N LEU A 61 -2.99 2.58 -15.08
CA LEU A 61 -1.84 2.80 -15.95
C LEU A 61 -2.27 2.62 -17.41
N ASP A 62 -2.23 3.72 -18.16
CA ASP A 62 -2.50 3.82 -19.59
C ASP A 62 -3.85 3.25 -20.03
N GLY A 63 -4.83 3.18 -19.14
CA GLY A 63 -6.16 2.68 -19.46
C GLY A 63 -6.25 1.16 -19.59
N CYS A 64 -5.16 0.42 -19.35
CA CYS A 64 -5.07 -1.01 -19.60
C CYS A 64 -4.68 -1.83 -18.38
N HIS A 65 -3.94 -1.25 -17.43
CA HIS A 65 -3.38 -2.00 -16.30
C HIS A 65 -3.74 -1.33 -14.98
N PHE A 66 -4.39 -2.08 -14.10
CA PHE A 66 -4.73 -1.61 -12.76
C PHE A 66 -3.72 -2.11 -11.73
N PHE A 67 -3.23 -1.20 -10.89
CA PHE A 67 -2.36 -1.53 -9.77
C PHE A 67 -2.93 -0.96 -8.48
N THR A 68 -2.93 -1.76 -7.42
CA THR A 68 -3.23 -1.25 -6.08
C THR A 68 -2.05 -0.44 -5.55
N LYS A 69 -2.33 0.67 -4.88
CA LYS A 69 -1.36 1.43 -4.09
C LYS A 69 -1.89 1.59 -2.68
N VAL A 70 -1.06 1.27 -1.68
CA VAL A 70 -1.39 1.50 -0.27
C VAL A 70 -0.65 2.74 0.21
N PHE A 71 -1.34 3.58 0.96
CA PHE A 71 -0.77 4.73 1.62
C PHE A 71 -0.95 4.62 3.13
N LEU A 72 0.12 4.94 3.85
CA LEU A 72 0.14 5.16 5.29
C LEU A 72 0.14 6.66 5.57
N GLY A 73 -0.81 7.11 6.39
CA GLY A 73 -0.83 8.45 6.97
C GLY A 73 0.25 8.57 8.04
N VAL A 74 1.22 9.46 7.81
CA VAL A 74 2.29 9.79 8.76
C VAL A 74 2.24 11.29 9.00
N ALA A 75 1.67 11.70 10.15
CA ALA A 75 1.38 13.10 10.47
C ALA A 75 0.56 13.80 9.36
N ASP A 76 1.13 14.81 8.70
CA ASP A 76 0.52 15.58 7.62
C ASP A 76 0.85 15.02 6.21
N TYR A 77 1.47 13.85 6.14
CA TYR A 77 1.98 13.28 4.90
C TYR A 77 1.40 11.88 4.61
N LYS A 78 1.23 11.55 3.32
CA LYS A 78 0.82 10.20 2.88
C LYS A 78 2.01 9.48 2.25
N GLN A 79 2.55 8.49 2.95
CA GLN A 79 3.65 7.68 2.47
C GLN A 79 3.14 6.45 1.71
N ARG A 80 3.66 6.21 0.51
CA ARG A 80 3.41 4.98 -0.24
C ARG A 80 4.09 3.81 0.46
N VAL A 81 3.38 2.71 0.63
CA VAL A 81 3.90 1.54 1.33
C VAL A 81 3.47 0.25 0.65
N PHE A 82 4.31 -0.77 0.78
CA PHE A 82 3.99 -2.15 0.45
C PHE A 82 3.60 -2.85 1.74
N LEU A 83 2.41 -3.44 1.77
CA LEU A 83 1.98 -4.25 2.90
C LEU A 83 2.49 -5.67 2.78
N GLU A 84 3.08 -6.19 3.84
CA GLU A 84 3.49 -7.58 3.92
C GLU A 84 3.36 -8.14 5.34
N GLU A 85 3.25 -9.46 5.42
CA GLU A 85 3.31 -10.15 6.70
C GLU A 85 4.75 -10.52 7.02
N LEU A 86 5.22 -10.12 8.19
CA LEU A 86 6.53 -10.50 8.71
C LEU A 86 6.37 -11.29 10.00
N GLN A 87 7.34 -12.17 10.25
CA GLN A 87 7.48 -12.87 11.52
C GLN A 87 8.73 -12.39 12.27
N CYS A 88 8.59 -12.06 13.55
CA CYS A 88 9.70 -11.73 14.43
C CYS A 88 10.49 -13.00 14.78
N ILE A 89 11.78 -13.02 14.47
CA ILE A 89 12.66 -14.17 14.75
C ILE A 89 12.98 -14.38 16.23
N VAL A 90 12.63 -13.43 17.10
CA VAL A 90 12.94 -13.46 18.54
C VAL A 90 11.76 -13.98 19.37
N CYS A 91 10.54 -13.52 19.08
CA CYS A 91 9.34 -13.85 19.87
C CYS A 91 8.22 -14.52 19.05
N ASN A 92 8.45 -14.81 17.77
CA ASN A 92 7.49 -15.42 16.85
C ASN A 92 6.19 -14.63 16.59
N TRP A 93 6.09 -13.37 17.03
CA TRP A 93 5.03 -12.47 16.58
C TRP A 93 4.95 -12.49 15.05
N SER A 94 3.74 -12.57 14.51
CA SER A 94 3.47 -12.51 13.07
C SER A 94 2.36 -11.51 12.81
N GLY A 95 2.59 -10.60 11.86
CA GLY A 95 1.61 -9.57 11.56
C GLY A 95 2.01 -8.70 10.38
N TRP A 96 1.11 -7.79 10.03
CA TRP A 96 1.28 -6.87 8.92
C TRP A 96 2.30 -5.78 9.23
N THR A 97 3.07 -5.41 8.22
CA THR A 97 4.05 -4.34 8.23
C THR A 97 3.94 -3.52 6.94
N ALA A 98 4.46 -2.30 6.97
CA ALA A 98 4.43 -1.39 5.83
C ALA A 98 5.86 -0.95 5.45
N ASP A 99 6.34 -1.35 4.27
CA ASP A 99 7.66 -1.01 3.74
C ASP A 99 7.53 0.04 2.60
N PRO A 100 8.12 1.24 2.75
CA PRO A 100 8.03 2.29 1.74
C PRO A 100 9.09 2.19 0.62
N LEU A 101 10.06 1.28 0.72
CA LEU A 101 11.21 1.19 -0.17
C LEU A 101 11.03 0.17 -1.31
N VAL A 102 9.87 -0.48 -1.39
CA VAL A 102 9.56 -1.42 -2.48
C VAL A 102 9.32 -0.64 -3.78
N GLU A 103 10.13 -0.90 -4.80
CA GLU A 103 10.11 -0.19 -6.09
C GLU A 103 8.74 -0.27 -6.79
N ASP A 104 8.05 -1.40 -6.69
CA ASP A 104 6.73 -1.61 -7.28
C ASP A 104 5.69 -0.58 -6.81
N ASN A 105 5.87 0.04 -5.64
CA ASN A 105 5.00 1.13 -5.15
C ASN A 105 5.06 2.39 -6.02
N TYR A 106 6.11 2.54 -6.81
CA TYR A 106 6.40 3.74 -7.59
C TYR A 106 6.18 3.56 -9.11
N ILE A 107 5.64 2.41 -9.54
CA ILE A 107 5.23 2.18 -10.94
C ILE A 107 4.41 3.36 -11.47
N GLY A 108 4.74 3.82 -12.67
CA GLY A 108 4.06 4.92 -13.37
C GLY A 108 4.47 6.32 -12.93
N LEU A 109 5.49 6.46 -12.08
CA LEU A 109 6.11 7.75 -11.76
C LEU A 109 7.48 7.90 -12.43
N PRO A 110 7.84 9.11 -12.90
CA PRO A 110 9.19 9.38 -13.39
C PRO A 110 10.20 9.42 -12.24
N TRP A 111 11.45 9.02 -12.51
CA TRP A 111 12.45 8.77 -11.47
C TRP A 111 12.82 10.00 -10.65
N ASP A 112 12.75 11.19 -11.24
CA ASP A 112 12.96 12.49 -10.58
C ASP A 112 11.90 12.77 -9.49
N LEU A 113 10.69 12.20 -9.60
CA LEU A 113 9.69 12.21 -8.54
C LEU A 113 9.87 11.05 -7.55
N VAL A 114 10.33 9.89 -8.02
CA VAL A 114 10.51 8.71 -7.15
C VAL A 114 11.64 8.91 -6.13
N LEU A 115 12.78 9.44 -6.57
CA LEU A 115 13.97 9.56 -5.71
C LEU A 115 13.71 10.39 -4.43
N PRO A 116 13.10 11.60 -4.49
CA PRO A 116 12.77 12.36 -3.28
C PRO A 116 11.81 11.63 -2.33
N LEU A 117 10.86 10.84 -2.87
CA LEU A 117 9.91 10.07 -2.07
C LEU A 117 10.62 8.96 -1.29
N ILE A 118 11.54 8.23 -1.95
CA ILE A 118 12.36 7.20 -1.31
C ILE A 118 13.30 7.82 -0.26
N GLN A 119 13.94 8.94 -0.58
CA GLN A 119 14.81 9.64 0.37
C GLN A 119 14.05 10.09 1.62
N LYS A 120 12.84 10.65 1.46
CA LYS A 120 11.97 10.98 2.59
C LYS A 120 11.57 9.73 3.36
N ALA A 121 11.22 8.64 2.68
CA ALA A 121 10.86 7.38 3.29
C ALA A 121 11.96 6.84 4.23
N MET A 122 13.23 6.96 3.83
CA MET A 122 14.39 6.55 4.63
C MET A 122 14.60 7.37 5.91
N THR A 123 13.95 8.54 6.04
CA THR A 123 14.02 9.34 7.28
C THR A 123 13.02 8.89 8.35
N PHE A 124 12.04 8.06 8.00
CA PHE A 124 11.06 7.60 8.97
C PHE A 124 11.69 6.60 9.95
N PRO A 125 11.28 6.64 11.24
CA PRO A 125 11.75 5.67 12.21
C PRO A 125 11.27 4.27 11.84
N LEU A 126 12.16 3.29 11.98
CA LEU A 126 11.79 1.89 11.82
C LEU A 126 10.91 1.43 12.97
N SER A 127 9.81 0.79 12.65
CA SER A 127 8.93 0.16 13.62
C SER A 127 9.52 -1.17 14.08
N PRO A 128 9.80 -1.35 15.38
CA PRO A 128 10.26 -2.62 15.92
C PRO A 128 9.10 -3.63 16.04
N CYS A 129 9.42 -4.86 16.41
CA CYS A 129 8.41 -5.85 16.80
C CYS A 129 7.55 -5.28 17.95
N PRO A 130 6.22 -5.28 17.84
CA PRO A 130 5.33 -4.70 18.86
C PRO A 130 5.33 -5.52 20.16
N THR A 131 5.73 -6.79 20.12
CA THR A 131 5.74 -7.68 21.29
C THR A 131 7.04 -7.63 22.10
N CYS A 132 8.20 -7.56 21.44
CA CYS A 132 9.50 -7.68 22.13
C CYS A 132 10.51 -6.56 21.82
N GLY A 133 10.14 -5.59 20.97
CA GLY A 133 11.04 -4.49 20.59
C GLY A 133 12.20 -4.88 19.67
N ALA A 134 12.35 -6.15 19.30
CA ALA A 134 13.41 -6.60 18.40
C ALA A 134 13.21 -6.03 16.99
N LYS A 135 14.33 -5.85 16.27
CA LYS A 135 14.31 -5.46 14.86
C LYS A 135 13.67 -6.55 14.00
N LEU A 136 12.77 -6.16 13.09
CA LEU A 136 12.13 -7.06 12.13
C LEU A 136 13.05 -7.36 10.92
N PRO A 137 12.90 -8.53 10.28
CA PRO A 137 13.83 -8.98 9.23
C PRO A 137 13.67 -8.25 7.89
N ARG A 138 14.79 -8.16 7.15
CA ARG A 138 14.95 -7.88 5.68
C ARG A 138 14.31 -6.60 5.09
N ARG A 139 13.49 -5.86 5.83
CA ARG A 139 12.67 -4.76 5.32
C ARG A 139 12.93 -3.46 6.08
N HIS A 140 12.38 -2.36 5.57
CA HIS A 140 12.37 -1.04 6.21
C HIS A 140 10.97 -0.73 6.75
N PRO A 141 10.41 -1.53 7.69
CA PRO A 141 9.04 -1.32 8.13
C PRO A 141 8.95 -0.01 8.92
N ILE A 142 8.11 0.91 8.46
CA ILE A 142 7.83 2.17 9.16
C ILE A 142 6.53 2.10 9.98
N TRP A 143 5.81 0.98 9.86
CA TRP A 143 4.59 0.69 10.60
C TRP A 143 4.45 -0.83 10.79
N VAL A 144 3.81 -1.22 11.90
CA VAL A 144 3.45 -2.60 12.25
C VAL A 144 2.02 -2.62 12.79
N ALA A 145 1.27 -3.65 12.44
CA ALA A 145 -0.02 -3.95 13.07
C ALA A 145 0.18 -4.33 14.54
N TYR A 146 -0.65 -3.81 15.44
CA TYR A 146 -0.62 -4.05 16.88
C TYR A 146 -1.97 -4.49 17.43
#